data_AF-X1A4I9-F1
#
_entry.id   AF-X1A4I9-F1
#
_cell.length_a   1.000
_cell.length_b   1.000
_cell.length_c   1.000
_cell.angle_alpha   90.00
_cell.angle_beta   90.00
_cell.angle_gamma   90.00
#
_symmetry.space_group_name_H-M   'P 1'
#
loop_
_entity.id
_entity.type
_entity.pdbx_description
1 polymer ?
#
loop_
_entity_poly.entity_id
_entity_poly.type
_entity_poly.pdbx_seq_one_letter_code
_entity_poly.pdbx_strand_id
1 'polypeptide(L)'
;EAIARGALEAGIGFCASYPGTPSTEITTTIQKKAEEHDIYVEWSVNEKVALEAAAGASWAGVPAICPMKSLGLNVASDFLLNLNLSGTGTGGLVIVVCDDPRGHSSSNEQDSR
;
A
#
# COMPACT_ATOMS: atom_id res chain seq x y z
N GLU A 1 11.05 2.22 -7.70
CA GLU A 1 11.44 3.62 -7.39
C GLU A 1 10.48 4.70 -7.91
N ALA A 2 10.06 4.68 -9.18
CA ALA A 2 9.19 5.73 -9.75
C ALA A 2 7.87 5.95 -8.97
N ILE A 3 7.22 4.87 -8.53
CA ILE A 3 6.00 4.97 -7.70
C ILE A 3 6.26 5.67 -6.37
N ALA A 4 7.36 5.33 -5.69
CA ALA A 4 7.75 5.98 -4.45
C ALA A 4 7.99 7.47 -4.66
N ARG A 5 8.67 7.84 -5.76
CA ARG A 5 8.89 9.25 -6.11
C ARG A 5 7.59 10.00 -6.35
N GLY A 6 6.66 9.42 -7.11
CA GLY A 6 5.34 10.01 -7.33
C GLY A 6 4.56 10.18 -6.04
N ALA A 7 4.64 9.22 -5.11
CA ALA A 7 4.00 9.32 -3.81
C ALA A 7 4.59 10.45 -2.94
N LEU A 8 5.91 10.60 -2.93
CA LEU A 8 6.59 11.71 -2.24
C LEU A 8 6.18 13.07 -2.80
N GLU A 9 6.12 13.21 -4.13
CA GLU A 9 5.71 14.45 -4.79
C GLU A 9 4.22 14.75 -4.62
N ALA A 10 3.39 13.72 -4.47
CA ALA A 10 1.96 13.86 -4.18
C ALA A 10 1.67 14.27 -2.73
N GLY A 11 2.67 14.26 -1.85
CA GLY A 11 2.51 14.67 -0.44
C GLY A 11 1.70 13.66 0.39
N ILE A 12 1.95 12.36 0.22
CA ILE A 12 1.39 11.36 1.13
C ILE A 12 1.85 11.63 2.58
N GLY A 13 1.00 11.35 3.56
CA GLY A 13 1.33 11.43 4.98
C GLY A 13 1.43 10.07 5.67
N PHE A 14 0.94 9.01 5.02
CA PHE A 14 0.90 7.67 5.60
C PHE A 14 1.22 6.57 4.58
N CYS A 15 2.07 5.62 4.95
CA CYS A 15 2.38 4.43 4.17
C CYS A 15 2.36 3.19 5.07
N ALA A 16 1.48 2.24 4.78
CA ALA A 16 1.45 0.94 5.46
C ALA A 16 1.60 -0.20 4.46
N SER A 17 2.35 -1.23 4.83
CA SER A 17 2.63 -2.37 3.96
C SER A 17 2.98 -3.60 4.77
N TYR A 18 2.78 -4.79 4.19
CA TYR A 18 3.30 -6.05 4.71
C TYR A 18 4.43 -6.53 3.78
N PRO A 19 5.55 -7.07 4.32
CA PRO A 19 6.67 -7.49 3.50
C PRO A 19 6.27 -8.48 2.39
N GLY A 20 6.57 -8.11 1.15
CA GLY A 20 6.31 -8.94 -0.02
C GLY A 20 7.08 -8.42 -1.23
N THR A 21 7.93 -9.27 -1.82
CA THR A 21 8.56 -8.96 -3.11
C THR A 21 7.49 -9.07 -4.20
N PRO A 22 7.43 -8.12 -5.17
CA PRO A 22 8.29 -6.96 -5.38
C PRO A 22 7.83 -5.63 -4.71
N SER A 23 6.72 -5.61 -3.98
CA SER A 23 6.16 -4.38 -3.39
C SER A 23 7.01 -3.73 -2.29
N THR A 24 7.85 -4.49 -1.59
CA THR A 24 8.72 -4.02 -0.49
C THR A 24 9.63 -2.85 -0.91
N GLU A 25 10.05 -2.80 -2.18
CA GLU A 25 10.95 -1.75 -2.69
C GLU A 25 10.31 -0.36 -2.65
N ILE A 26 8.98 -0.28 -2.84
CA ILE A 26 8.25 0.99 -2.78
C ILE A 26 8.27 1.52 -1.34
N THR A 27 7.83 0.70 -0.39
CA THR A 27 7.75 1.06 1.03
C THR A 27 9.13 1.41 1.59
N THR A 28 10.16 0.61 1.29
CA THR A 28 11.54 0.89 1.75
C THR A 28 12.11 2.16 1.15
N THR A 29 11.78 2.50 -0.10
CA THR A 29 12.19 3.77 -0.72
C THR A 29 11.51 4.97 -0.04
N ILE A 30 10.22 4.87 0.25
CA ILE A 30 9.48 5.90 0.99
C ILE A 30 10.05 6.03 2.41
N GLN A 31 10.32 4.90 3.08
CA GLN A 31 10.87 4.87 4.44
C GLN A 31 12.20 5.63 4.57
N LYS A 32 13.10 5.52 3.58
CA LYS A 32 14.37 6.26 3.55
C LYS A 32 14.20 7.78 3.49
N LYS A 33 13.02 8.26 3.09
CA LYS A 33 12.67 9.66 2.90
C LYS A 33 11.57 10.15 3.84
N ALA A 34 11.12 9.28 4.74
CA ALA A 34 9.96 9.55 5.61
C ALA A 34 10.16 10.77 6.51
N GLU A 35 11.33 10.89 7.15
CA GLU A 35 11.64 12.02 8.05
C GLU A 35 11.71 13.37 7.32
N GLU A 36 12.26 13.39 6.10
CA GLU A 36 12.39 14.60 5.28
C GLU A 36 11.02 15.13 4.79
N HIS A 37 10.03 14.24 4.66
CA HIS A 37 8.72 14.53 4.10
C HIS A 37 7.56 14.43 5.12
N ASP A 38 7.86 14.25 6.41
CA ASP A 38 6.87 14.08 7.49
C ASP A 38 5.85 12.95 7.21
N ILE A 39 6.36 11.79 6.78
CA ILE A 39 5.53 10.63 6.43
C ILE A 39 5.63 9.59 7.52
N TYR A 40 4.48 9.11 8.02
CA TYR A 40 4.48 7.92 8.86
C TYR A 40 4.53 6.66 8.00
N VAL A 41 5.53 5.81 8.24
CA VAL A 41 5.72 4.54 7.53
C VAL A 41 5.73 3.39 8.51
N GLU A 42 4.87 2.40 8.30
CA GLU A 42 4.81 1.19 9.11
C GLU A 42 4.84 -0.11 8.30
N TRP A 43 5.43 -1.12 8.93
CA TRP A 43 5.32 -2.51 8.51
C TRP A 43 4.25 -3.17 9.37
N SER A 44 3.11 -3.50 8.77
CA SER A 44 1.98 -4.08 9.49
C SER A 44 2.15 -5.60 9.64
N VAL A 45 1.28 -6.24 10.42
CA VAL A 45 1.40 -7.68 10.74
C VAL A 45 0.94 -8.60 9.60
N ASN A 46 0.08 -8.13 8.70
CA ASN A 46 -0.37 -8.80 7.48
C ASN A 46 -0.97 -7.77 6.51
N GLU A 47 -1.34 -8.20 5.32
CA GLU A 47 -1.87 -7.34 4.24
C GLU A 47 -3.20 -6.69 4.59
N LYS A 48 -4.06 -7.40 5.32
CA LYS A 48 -5.35 -6.88 5.76
C LYS A 48 -5.15 -5.71 6.72
N VAL A 49 -4.31 -5.88 7.75
CA VAL A 49 -4.03 -4.84 8.73
C VAL A 49 -3.34 -3.64 8.08
N ALA A 50 -2.45 -3.87 7.11
CA ALA A 50 -1.85 -2.78 6.34
C ALA A 50 -2.91 -1.93 5.61
N LEU A 51 -3.88 -2.59 4.97
CA LEU A 51 -4.97 -1.90 4.26
C LEU A 51 -5.92 -1.18 5.24
N GLU A 52 -6.23 -1.79 6.38
CA GLU A 52 -7.05 -1.18 7.44
C GLU A 52 -6.40 0.07 8.02
N ALA A 53 -5.09 0.03 8.29
CA ALA A 53 -4.34 1.19 8.78
C ALA A 53 -4.32 2.33 7.76
N ALA A 54 -4.05 2.01 6.48
CA ALA A 54 -4.04 3.01 5.41
C ALA A 54 -5.44 3.61 5.16
N ALA A 55 -6.51 2.81 5.25
CA ALA A 55 -7.88 3.30 5.20
C ALA A 55 -8.21 4.20 6.39
N GLY A 56 -7.74 3.85 7.60
CA GLY A 56 -7.86 4.68 8.80
C GLY A 56 -7.21 6.05 8.64
N ALA A 57 -6.00 6.10 8.09
CA ALA A 57 -5.32 7.36 7.75
C ALA A 57 -6.11 8.18 6.73
N SER A 58 -6.64 7.52 5.69
CA SER A 58 -7.50 8.16 4.69
C SER A 58 -8.74 8.80 5.30
N TRP A 59 -9.45 8.10 6.20
CA TRP A 59 -10.59 8.62 6.95
C TRP A 59 -10.24 9.79 7.86
N ALA A 60 -9.03 9.81 8.42
CA ALA A 60 -8.52 10.93 9.21
C ALA A 60 -8.12 12.15 8.37
N GLY A 61 -8.26 12.10 7.05
CA GLY A 61 -7.89 13.19 6.15
C GLY A 61 -6.43 13.18 5.71
N VAL A 62 -5.68 12.11 6.02
CA VAL A 62 -4.27 11.96 5.66
C VAL A 62 -4.15 11.15 4.37
N PRO A 63 -3.49 11.67 3.31
CA PRO A 63 -3.30 10.90 2.08
C PRO A 63 -2.41 9.69 2.32
N ALA A 64 -2.95 8.52 1.97
CA ALA A 64 -2.35 7.24 2.31
C ALA A 64 -2.00 6.41 1.07
N ILE A 65 -0.92 5.64 1.17
CA ILE A 65 -0.52 4.63 0.18
C ILE A 65 -0.37 3.27 0.85
N CYS A 66 -0.79 2.21 0.15
CA CYS A 66 -0.63 0.84 0.59
C CYS A 66 -0.04 -0.04 -0.53
N PRO A 67 1.29 -0.19 -0.59
CA PRO A 67 1.94 -1.10 -1.52
C PRO A 67 1.81 -2.56 -1.07
N MET A 68 1.38 -3.45 -1.97
CA MET A 68 1.32 -4.90 -1.75
C MET A 68 1.39 -5.68 -3.07
N LYS A 69 1.64 -6.98 -3.02
CA LYS A 69 1.54 -7.85 -4.20
C LYS A 69 0.08 -8.28 -4.47
N SER A 70 -0.22 -8.73 -5.68
CA SER A 70 -1.56 -9.23 -6.08
C SER A 70 -2.13 -10.31 -5.14
N LEU A 71 -1.32 -11.29 -4.76
CA LEU A 71 -1.69 -12.30 -3.77
C LEU A 71 -2.03 -11.70 -2.40
N GLY A 72 -1.31 -10.66 -1.99
CA GLY A 72 -1.56 -9.94 -0.75
C GLY A 72 -2.88 -9.18 -0.76
N LEU A 73 -3.23 -8.61 -1.92
CA LEU A 73 -4.53 -7.97 -2.11
C LEU A 73 -5.68 -8.99 -1.97
N ASN A 74 -5.48 -10.23 -2.43
CA ASN A 74 -6.46 -11.30 -2.22
C ASN A 74 -6.66 -11.61 -0.73
N VAL A 75 -5.59 -11.59 0.08
CA VAL A 75 -5.66 -11.74 1.55
C VAL A 75 -6.47 -10.60 2.18
N ALA A 76 -6.30 -9.38 1.68
CA ALA A 76 -6.99 -8.18 2.18
C ALA A 76 -8.37 -7.93 1.50
N SER A 77 -8.82 -8.82 0.64
CA SER A 77 -9.99 -8.60 -0.23
C SER A 77 -11.30 -8.45 0.55
N ASP A 78 -11.44 -9.11 1.69
CA ASP A 78 -12.59 -9.01 2.57
C ASP A 78 -12.78 -7.56 3.07
N PHE A 79 -11.70 -6.93 3.51
CA PHE A 79 -11.71 -5.54 3.92
C PHE A 79 -11.85 -4.60 2.72
N LEU A 80 -11.16 -4.87 1.61
CA LEU A 80 -11.26 -4.06 0.39
C LEU A 80 -12.71 -3.94 -0.12
N LEU A 81 -13.45 -5.05 -0.12
CA LEU A 81 -14.85 -5.07 -0.54
C LEU A 81 -15.73 -4.23 0.40
N ASN A 82 -15.46 -4.27 1.71
CA ASN A 82 -16.14 -3.39 2.67
C ASN A 82 -15.76 -1.92 2.48
N LEU A 83 -14.48 -1.64 2.19
CA LEU A 83 -13.98 -0.29 1.94
C LEU A 83 -14.64 0.35 0.72
N ASN A 84 -15.01 -0.43 -0.29
CA ASN A 84 -15.77 0.06 -1.44
C ASN A 84 -17.18 0.54 -1.06
N LEU A 85 -17.77 -0.03 0.00
CA LEU A 85 -19.08 0.37 0.50
C LEU A 85 -19.00 1.57 1.43
N SER A 86 -17.99 1.62 2.30
CA SER A 86 -17.80 2.75 3.23
C SER A 86 -17.13 3.96 2.60
N GLY A 87 -16.42 3.77 1.49
CA GLY A 87 -15.62 4.77 0.81
C GLY A 87 -14.34 5.13 1.55
N THR A 88 -13.49 5.91 0.88
CA THR A 88 -12.29 6.51 1.46
C THR A 88 -12.61 7.88 2.05
N GLY A 89 -11.83 8.34 3.01
CA GLY A 89 -11.97 9.70 3.55
C GLY A 89 -11.42 10.78 2.62
N THR A 90 -11.43 12.02 3.11
CA THR A 90 -10.93 13.19 2.38
C THR A 90 -9.42 13.14 2.11
N GLY A 91 -8.67 12.30 2.83
CA GLY A 91 -7.25 12.09 2.56
C GLY A 91 -7.00 11.32 1.26
N GLY A 92 -7.94 10.48 0.85
CA GLY A 92 -7.75 9.54 -0.27
C GLY A 92 -6.83 8.38 0.10
N LEU A 93 -6.90 7.32 -0.71
CA LEU A 93 -6.11 6.10 -0.52
C LEU A 93 -5.68 5.57 -1.88
N VAL A 94 -4.39 5.27 -2.03
CA VAL A 94 -3.85 4.59 -3.21
C VAL A 94 -3.35 3.22 -2.81
N ILE A 95 -3.92 2.18 -3.41
CA ILE A 95 -3.42 0.80 -3.28
C ILE A 95 -2.53 0.53 -4.49
N VAL A 96 -1.27 0.17 -4.26
CA VAL A 96 -0.35 -0.20 -5.34
C VAL A 96 -0.22 -1.71 -5.37
N VAL A 97 -0.77 -2.30 -6.42
CA VAL A 97 -0.72 -3.75 -6.64
C VAL A 97 0.48 -4.06 -7.52
N CYS A 98 1.44 -4.79 -6.97
CA CYS A 98 2.62 -5.21 -7.71
C CYS A 98 2.46 -6.66 -8.16
N ASP A 99 2.59 -6.89 -9.46
CA ASP A 99 2.59 -8.24 -10.02
C ASP A 99 3.99 -8.85 -9.98
N ASP A 100 4.04 -10.19 -10.01
CA ASP A 100 5.27 -10.98 -10.11
C ASP A 100 5.22 -11.80 -11.40
N PRO A 101 5.65 -11.20 -12.53
CA PRO A 101 5.64 -11.89 -13.82
C PRO A 101 6.50 -13.14 -13.74
N ARG A 102 5.99 -14.26 -14.28
CA ARG A 102 6.63 -15.59 -14.19
C ARG A 102 6.70 -16.20 -12.78
N GLY A 103 6.13 -15.52 -11.78
CA GLY A 103 6.01 -16.01 -10.41
C GLY A 103 7.31 -16.41 -9.74
N HIS A 104 8.32 -15.52 -9.77
CA HIS A 104 9.62 -15.80 -9.14
C HIS A 104 9.54 -15.96 -7.62
N SER A 105 8.53 -15.34 -7.00
CA SER A 105 8.28 -15.30 -5.56
C SER A 105 6.81 -15.57 -5.20
N SER A 106 5.97 -15.88 -6.19
CA SER A 106 4.56 -16.20 -6.05
C SER A 106 4.26 -17.66 -6.41
N SER A 107 3.15 -18.18 -5.89
CA SER A 107 2.68 -19.53 -6.23
C SER A 107 2.10 -19.62 -7.64
N ASN A 108 1.66 -18.49 -8.18
CA ASN A 108 1.06 -18.35 -9.50
C ASN A 108 1.35 -16.96 -10.07
N GLU A 109 1.36 -16.86 -11.40
CA GLU A 109 1.30 -15.57 -12.08
C GLU A 109 -0.15 -15.06 -12.01
N GLN A 110 -0.34 -13.89 -11.43
CA GLN A 110 -1.61 -13.17 -11.43
C GLN A 110 -1.37 -11.82 -12.09
N ASP A 111 -2.17 -11.51 -13.10
CA ASP A 111 -2.25 -10.18 -13.70
C ASP A 111 -3.29 -9.37 -12.90
N SER A 112 -2.92 -8.17 -12.49
CA SER A 112 -3.75 -7.26 -11.70
C SER A 112 -4.70 -6.37 -12.54
N ARG A 113 -4.63 -6.46 -13.88
CA ARG A 113 -5.44 -5.67 -14.84
C ARG A 113 -6.68 -6.41 -15.34
#